data_AF-A0A5E4IHI7-F1
#
_entry.id   AF-A0A5E4IHI7-F1
#
_cell.length_a   1.000
_cell.length_b   1.000
_cell.length_c   1.000
_cell.angle_alpha   90.00
_cell.angle_beta   90.00
_cell.angle_gamma   90.00
#
_symmetry.space_group_name_H-M   'P 1'
#
loop_
_entity.id
_entity.type
_entity.pdbx_description
1 polymer ?
#
loop_
_entity_poly.entity_id
_entity_poly.type
_entity_poly.pdbx_seq_one_letter_code
_entity_poly.pdbx_strand_id
1 'polypeptide(L)'
;MKIVQSREELQPALASAQSIARSAFGDETVYIEKYLTEPRHIEFQILADKSGNTIYVSDRECSIQRRHQKLIEESPSPVMTPELRERMGSIAVQAAKAIGYVSAGTVEFMYSRGDFYFLEMNTSLQVEHPITEMFTGVDLAKEQIMIASGEPLNYSQNDMTIRGWAIECRINAEDPLNDFIPSPGRISRYRSPGGPGIRVDSGVYNGYVIPPFYDSLISKLVAHGKDRTEAIARMERALFEYIIVGVHTNLVFHKAVMRNSRFRSGDINTNFIKEENILEKVKEVAKEDYEKGKSLASALGADTRKIAAISAAVGTYMTQPKANGRV
;
A
#
# COMPACT_ATOMS: atom_id res chain seq x y z
N MET A 1 5.51 -20.66 3.48
CA MET A 1 4.11 -21.11 3.29
C MET A 1 4.03 -22.02 2.07
N LYS A 2 3.21 -23.09 2.10
CA LYS A 2 2.87 -23.92 0.94
C LYS A 2 1.35 -24.09 0.86
N ILE A 3 0.78 -23.98 -0.34
CA ILE A 3 -0.65 -24.27 -0.59
C ILE A 3 -0.78 -25.76 -0.87
N VAL A 4 -1.76 -26.40 -0.22
CA VAL A 4 -2.10 -27.82 -0.39
C VAL A 4 -3.53 -27.90 -0.89
N GLN A 5 -3.75 -28.47 -2.07
CA GLN A 5 -5.08 -28.54 -2.70
C GLN A 5 -5.75 -29.90 -2.54
N SER A 6 -4.98 -30.93 -2.20
CA SER A 6 -5.45 -32.30 -2.05
C SER A 6 -4.82 -32.98 -0.83
N ARG A 7 -5.41 -34.09 -0.38
CA ARG A 7 -4.93 -34.82 0.80
C ARG A 7 -3.56 -35.45 0.53
N GLU A 8 -3.32 -35.85 -0.71
CA GLU A 8 -2.12 -36.51 -1.19
C GLU A 8 -0.90 -35.57 -1.18
N GLU A 9 -1.13 -34.27 -1.37
CA GLU A 9 -0.10 -33.22 -1.34
C GLU A 9 0.35 -32.85 0.09
N LEU A 10 -0.46 -33.16 1.11
CA LEU A 10 -0.26 -32.65 2.47
C LEU A 10 1.04 -33.14 3.09
N GLN A 11 1.32 -34.45 3.07
CA GLN A 11 2.53 -34.99 3.67
C GLN A 11 3.81 -34.44 3.02
N PRO A 12 3.96 -34.47 1.68
CA PRO A 12 5.10 -33.87 1.01
C PRO A 12 5.26 -32.36 1.30
N ALA A 13 4.16 -31.62 1.34
CA ALA A 13 4.18 -30.20 1.63
C ALA A 13 4.62 -29.90 3.07
N LEU A 14 4.11 -30.66 4.05
CA LEU A 14 4.44 -30.51 5.46
C LEU A 14 5.93 -30.78 5.71
N ALA A 15 6.44 -31.93 5.27
CA ALA A 15 7.85 -32.29 5.44
C ALA A 15 8.79 -31.23 4.82
N SER A 16 8.42 -30.73 3.65
CA SER A 16 9.18 -29.68 2.98
C SER A 16 9.10 -28.33 3.72
N ALA A 17 7.94 -27.94 4.24
CA ALA A 17 7.79 -26.71 5.00
C ALA A 17 8.58 -26.75 6.31
N GLN A 18 8.54 -27.86 7.04
CA GLN A 18 9.30 -28.08 8.27
C GLN A 18 10.81 -28.04 8.03
N SER A 19 11.29 -28.65 6.94
CA SER A 19 12.71 -28.60 6.56
C SER A 19 13.19 -27.17 6.25
N ILE A 20 12.37 -26.38 5.54
CA ILE A 20 12.66 -24.96 5.29
C ILE A 20 12.64 -24.18 6.60
N ALA A 21 11.64 -24.39 7.46
CA ALA A 21 11.51 -23.67 8.72
C ALA A 21 12.70 -23.96 9.66
N ARG A 22 13.09 -25.23 9.78
CA ARG A 22 14.26 -25.65 10.56
C ARG A 22 15.55 -25.01 10.05
N SER A 23 15.77 -24.99 8.73
CA SER A 23 17.00 -24.46 8.15
C SER A 23 17.08 -22.93 8.17
N ALA A 24 15.96 -22.23 8.01
CA ALA A 24 15.92 -20.76 8.01
C ALA A 24 15.77 -20.14 9.40
N PHE A 25 15.05 -20.79 10.32
CA PHE A 25 14.64 -20.21 11.61
C PHE A 25 15.03 -21.05 12.83
N GLY A 26 15.55 -22.27 12.64
CA GLY A 26 15.90 -23.17 13.76
C GLY A 26 14.72 -23.83 14.46
N ASP A 27 13.48 -23.53 14.04
CA ASP A 27 12.24 -24.08 14.57
C ASP A 27 11.42 -24.69 13.41
N GLU A 28 10.99 -25.94 13.58
CA GLU A 28 10.20 -26.66 12.58
C GLU A 28 8.69 -26.66 12.85
N THR A 29 8.26 -25.90 13.85
CA THR A 29 6.85 -25.74 14.19
C THR A 29 6.13 -25.13 13.00
N VAL A 30 5.10 -25.83 12.55
CA VAL A 30 4.22 -25.39 11.46
C VAL A 30 2.80 -25.61 11.91
N TYR A 31 1.90 -24.78 11.40
CA TYR A 31 0.47 -24.88 11.61
C TYR A 31 -0.24 -24.86 10.26
N ILE A 32 -1.50 -25.27 10.24
CA ILE A 32 -2.31 -25.36 9.01
C ILE A 32 -3.47 -24.40 9.16
N GLU A 33 -3.70 -23.61 8.11
CA GLU A 33 -4.85 -22.71 8.02
C GLU A 33 -5.69 -23.03 6.79
N LYS A 34 -6.96 -22.61 6.84
CA LYS A 34 -7.84 -22.66 5.68
C LYS A 34 -7.31 -21.69 4.63
N TYR A 35 -6.96 -22.21 3.47
CA TYR A 35 -6.61 -21.37 2.32
C TYR A 35 -7.87 -20.69 1.76
N LEU A 36 -7.84 -19.36 1.69
CA LEU A 36 -8.93 -18.56 1.12
C LEU A 36 -8.64 -18.28 -0.35
N THR A 37 -9.65 -18.48 -1.20
CA THR A 37 -9.56 -18.15 -2.62
C THR A 37 -10.04 -16.72 -2.84
N GLU A 38 -9.17 -15.89 -3.40
CA GLU A 38 -9.39 -14.46 -3.67
C GLU A 38 -9.71 -13.63 -2.40
N PRO A 39 -8.90 -13.72 -1.33
CA PRO A 39 -9.15 -12.95 -0.13
C PRO A 39 -8.86 -11.46 -0.37
N ARG A 40 -9.54 -10.64 0.42
CA ARG A 40 -9.18 -9.25 0.65
C ARG A 40 -8.44 -9.13 1.97
N HIS A 41 -7.43 -8.28 2.01
CA HIS A 41 -6.75 -7.90 3.24
C HIS A 41 -7.43 -6.66 3.79
N ILE A 42 -8.18 -6.82 4.88
CA ILE A 42 -8.93 -5.76 5.54
C ILE A 42 -8.39 -5.58 6.94
N GLU A 43 -8.22 -4.35 7.38
CA GLU A 43 -7.70 -4.08 8.71
C GLU A 43 -8.42 -2.92 9.39
N PHE A 44 -8.45 -2.93 10.72
CA PHE A 44 -9.09 -1.89 11.53
C PHE A 44 -8.07 -1.18 12.41
N GLN A 45 -7.99 0.14 12.25
CA GLN A 45 -7.22 1.00 13.13
C GLN A 45 -7.87 1.06 14.51
N ILE A 46 -7.13 0.71 15.55
CA ILE A 46 -7.55 0.79 16.95
C ILE A 46 -6.83 1.95 17.63
N LEU A 47 -7.54 2.65 18.52
CA LEU A 47 -6.96 3.48 19.57
C LEU A 47 -7.49 3.01 20.91
N ALA A 48 -6.59 2.83 21.89
CA ALA A 48 -6.95 2.44 23.25
C ALA A 48 -6.16 3.24 24.28
N ASP A 49 -6.83 3.77 25.31
CA ASP A 49 -6.19 4.49 26.40
C ASP A 49 -6.05 3.66 27.68
N LYS A 50 -5.35 4.21 28.69
CA LYS A 50 -5.16 3.56 29.99
C LYS A 50 -6.42 3.55 30.87
N SER A 51 -7.43 4.33 30.51
CA SER A 51 -8.71 4.43 31.22
C SER A 51 -9.71 3.35 30.76
N GLY A 52 -9.34 2.55 29.76
CA GLY A 52 -10.16 1.48 29.21
C GLY A 52 -11.07 1.91 28.05
N ASN A 53 -10.93 3.15 27.56
CA ASN A 53 -11.59 3.57 26.32
C ASN A 53 -10.86 2.90 25.15
N THR A 54 -11.61 2.27 24.25
CA THR A 54 -11.07 1.60 23.07
C THR A 54 -12.07 1.72 21.93
N ILE A 55 -11.60 2.26 20.81
CA ILE A 55 -12.40 2.50 19.61
C ILE A 55 -11.68 1.95 18.38
N TYR A 56 -12.44 1.66 17.33
CA TYR A 56 -11.87 1.56 15.98
C TYR A 56 -12.09 2.89 15.25
N VAL A 57 -11.03 3.44 14.66
CA VAL A 57 -11.03 4.74 13.97
C VAL A 57 -11.57 4.57 12.54
N SER A 58 -11.08 3.56 11.82
CA SER A 58 -11.57 3.19 10.50
C SER A 58 -11.12 1.80 10.08
N ASP A 59 -11.74 1.28 9.01
CA ASP A 59 -11.22 0.16 8.22
C ASP A 59 -10.27 0.65 7.11
N ARG A 60 -9.32 -0.18 6.70
CA ARG A 60 -8.47 -0.01 5.51
C ARG A 60 -8.49 -1.27 4.66
N GLU A 61 -8.39 -1.08 3.35
CA GLU A 61 -8.28 -2.12 2.34
C GLU A 61 -6.84 -2.14 1.80
N CYS A 62 -6.16 -3.26 2.01
CA CYS A 62 -4.74 -3.43 1.75
C CYS A 62 -4.46 -4.58 0.76
N SER A 63 -5.48 -4.96 -0.02
CA SER A 63 -5.41 -6.11 -0.94
C SER A 63 -4.41 -5.96 -2.09
N ILE A 64 -4.05 -4.73 -2.49
CA ILE A 64 -3.11 -4.55 -3.59
C ILE A 64 -1.69 -4.76 -3.06
N GLN A 65 -1.25 -6.01 -3.17
CA GLN A 65 0.03 -6.47 -2.63
C GLN A 65 0.83 -7.29 -3.64
N ARG A 66 2.15 -7.31 -3.47
CA ARG A 66 3.07 -8.19 -4.20
C ARG A 66 3.88 -9.00 -3.20
N ARG A 67 3.87 -10.33 -3.32
CA ARG A 67 4.60 -11.22 -2.39
C ARG A 67 4.33 -10.87 -0.91
N HIS A 68 3.06 -10.60 -0.58
CA HIS A 68 2.60 -10.17 0.75
C HIS A 68 3.06 -8.78 1.22
N GLN A 69 3.71 -8.00 0.37
CA GLN A 69 4.03 -6.60 0.63
C GLN A 69 2.93 -5.70 0.06
N LYS A 70 2.28 -4.93 0.93
CA LYS A 70 1.26 -3.93 0.55
C LYS A 70 1.90 -2.84 -0.31
N LEU A 71 1.22 -2.43 -1.39
CA LEU A 71 1.70 -1.43 -2.35
C LEU A 71 0.74 -0.25 -2.51
N ILE A 72 -0.57 -0.52 -2.44
CA ILE A 72 -1.64 0.46 -2.48
C ILE A 72 -2.66 0.10 -1.41
N GLU A 73 -3.02 1.08 -0.61
CA GLU A 73 -3.99 0.98 0.47
C GLU A 73 -5.07 2.04 0.29
N GLU A 74 -6.30 1.73 0.68
CA GLU A 74 -7.39 2.69 0.65
C GLU A 74 -8.27 2.65 1.90
N SER A 75 -8.85 3.80 2.26
CA SER A 75 -9.78 3.91 3.36
C SER A 75 -10.95 4.83 3.01
N PRO A 76 -12.20 4.41 3.27
CA PRO A 76 -12.58 3.08 3.76
C PRO A 76 -12.36 1.99 2.69
N SER A 77 -12.63 0.73 3.03
CA SER A 77 -12.64 -0.37 2.09
C SER A 77 -13.89 -0.34 1.18
N PRO A 78 -13.75 -0.65 -0.12
CA PRO A 78 -14.88 -0.73 -1.07
C PRO A 78 -15.81 -1.92 -0.83
N VAL A 79 -15.40 -2.92 -0.03
CA VAL A 79 -16.28 -4.08 0.27
C VAL A 79 -17.21 -3.85 1.46
N MET A 80 -17.01 -2.77 2.22
CA MET A 80 -17.71 -2.57 3.49
C MET A 80 -19.10 -1.97 3.34
N THR A 81 -20.10 -2.66 3.88
CA THR A 81 -21.39 -2.06 4.27
C THR A 81 -21.31 -1.50 5.71
N PRO A 82 -22.25 -0.64 6.13
CA PRO A 82 -22.32 -0.19 7.52
C PRO A 82 -22.36 -1.35 8.53
N GLU A 83 -23.16 -2.39 8.24
CA GLU A 83 -23.36 -3.54 9.12
C GLU A 83 -22.10 -4.42 9.20
N LEU A 84 -21.43 -4.64 8.05
CA LEU A 84 -20.18 -5.39 8.02
C LEU A 84 -19.08 -4.67 8.81
N ARG A 85 -18.98 -3.34 8.63
CA ARG A 85 -18.02 -2.51 9.34
C ARG A 85 -18.26 -2.52 10.85
N GLU A 86 -19.51 -2.35 11.28
CA GLU A 86 -19.86 -2.41 12.69
C GLU A 86 -19.49 -3.77 13.30
N ARG A 87 -19.83 -4.86 12.60
CA ARG A 87 -19.53 -6.22 13.04
C ARG A 87 -18.01 -6.47 13.16
N MET A 88 -17.25 -6.18 12.11
CA MET A 88 -15.79 -6.41 12.10
C MET A 88 -15.06 -5.47 13.06
N GLY A 89 -15.42 -4.18 13.08
CA GLY A 89 -14.82 -3.20 13.98
C GLY A 89 -15.10 -3.50 15.45
N SER A 90 -16.31 -3.96 15.79
CA SER A 90 -16.63 -4.38 17.16
C SER A 90 -15.81 -5.59 17.60
N ILE A 91 -15.53 -6.54 16.69
CA ILE A 91 -14.65 -7.69 16.97
C ILE A 91 -13.21 -7.23 17.16
N ALA A 92 -12.72 -6.29 16.34
CA ALA A 92 -11.38 -5.72 16.49
C ALA A 92 -11.21 -5.01 17.85
N VAL A 93 -12.21 -4.24 18.28
CA VAL A 93 -12.22 -3.61 19.62
C VAL A 93 -12.28 -4.67 20.72
N GLN A 94 -13.09 -5.72 20.58
CA GLN A 94 -13.13 -6.81 21.55
C GLN A 94 -11.78 -7.52 21.69
N ALA A 95 -11.08 -7.78 20.57
CA ALA A 95 -9.75 -8.38 20.58
C ALA A 95 -8.74 -7.49 21.32
N ALA A 96 -8.73 -6.19 21.03
CA ALA A 96 -7.86 -5.22 21.71
C ALA A 96 -8.16 -5.14 23.22
N LYS A 97 -9.44 -5.10 23.61
CA LYS A 97 -9.85 -5.09 25.03
C LYS A 97 -9.46 -6.38 25.76
N ALA A 98 -9.60 -7.54 25.11
CA ALA A 98 -9.29 -8.84 25.71
C ALA A 98 -7.82 -8.97 26.14
N ILE A 99 -6.91 -8.26 25.47
CA ILE A 99 -5.48 -8.24 25.81
C ILE A 99 -5.06 -7.00 26.61
N GLY A 100 -6.01 -6.13 27.00
CA GLY A 100 -5.71 -4.88 27.68
C GLY A 100 -4.83 -3.94 26.85
N TYR A 101 -5.07 -3.87 25.54
CA TYR A 101 -4.24 -3.07 24.63
C TYR A 101 -4.28 -1.58 24.96
N VAL A 102 -3.16 -0.89 24.75
CA VAL A 102 -2.99 0.56 24.93
C VAL A 102 -2.18 1.11 23.77
N SER A 103 -2.43 2.35 23.36
CA SER A 103 -1.85 3.04 22.19
C SER A 103 -2.62 2.75 20.88
N ALA A 104 -2.06 3.17 19.76
CA ALA A 104 -2.53 2.82 18.42
C ALA A 104 -2.06 1.42 18.04
N GLY A 105 -2.92 0.66 17.40
CA GLY A 105 -2.62 -0.67 16.85
C GLY A 105 -3.58 -1.00 15.73
N THR A 106 -3.34 -2.09 15.00
CA THR A 106 -4.20 -2.50 13.90
C THR A 106 -4.53 -3.97 14.00
N VAL A 107 -5.81 -4.30 13.88
CA VAL A 107 -6.28 -5.70 13.80
C VAL A 107 -6.55 -6.03 12.35
N GLU A 108 -5.85 -7.04 11.83
CA GLU A 108 -5.92 -7.46 10.43
C GLU A 108 -6.83 -8.69 10.27
N PHE A 109 -7.55 -8.71 9.15
CA PHE A 109 -8.49 -9.75 8.76
C PHE A 109 -8.28 -10.13 7.30
N MET A 110 -8.49 -11.41 7.01
CA MET A 110 -8.74 -11.87 5.65
C MET A 110 -10.24 -11.95 5.42
N TYR A 111 -10.75 -11.24 4.43
CA TYR A 111 -12.16 -11.28 4.02
C TYR A 111 -12.33 -12.07 2.72
N SER A 112 -13.27 -13.01 2.66
CA SER A 112 -13.55 -13.80 1.46
C SER A 112 -15.03 -14.17 1.41
N ARG A 113 -15.73 -13.74 0.37
CA ARG A 113 -17.13 -14.13 0.06
C ARG A 113 -18.11 -13.92 1.24
N GLY A 114 -17.99 -12.82 1.97
CA GLY A 114 -18.89 -12.48 3.09
C GLY A 114 -18.40 -12.95 4.46
N ASP A 115 -17.44 -13.87 4.49
CA ASP A 115 -16.77 -14.28 5.73
C ASP A 115 -15.50 -13.46 5.95
N PHE A 116 -15.14 -13.26 7.21
CA PHE A 116 -13.84 -12.70 7.60
C PHE A 116 -13.20 -13.52 8.72
N TYR A 117 -11.88 -13.54 8.72
CA TYR A 117 -11.05 -14.35 9.59
C TYR A 117 -9.94 -13.46 10.15
N PHE A 118 -9.76 -13.46 11.47
CA PHE A 118 -8.63 -12.77 12.09
C PHE A 118 -7.32 -13.31 11.51
N LEU A 119 -6.39 -12.41 11.21
CA LEU A 119 -5.05 -12.75 10.72
C LEU A 119 -4.01 -12.47 11.80
N GLU A 120 -3.84 -11.20 12.15
CA GLU A 120 -2.88 -10.77 13.16
C GLU A 120 -3.28 -9.43 13.78
N MET A 121 -2.54 -9.01 14.81
CA MET A 121 -2.62 -7.66 15.35
C MET A 121 -1.23 -7.02 15.31
N ASN A 122 -1.12 -5.93 14.56
CA ASN A 122 0.06 -5.10 14.53
C ASN A 122 0.03 -4.11 15.71
N THR A 123 0.90 -4.32 16.69
CA THR A 123 0.97 -3.57 17.95
C THR A 123 1.78 -2.27 17.82
N SER A 124 1.65 -1.61 16.68
CA SER A 124 2.34 -0.36 16.35
C SER A 124 1.56 0.45 15.31
N LEU A 125 2.01 1.69 15.06
CA LEU A 125 1.48 2.51 13.99
C LEU A 125 1.95 1.96 12.64
N GLN A 126 1.03 1.75 11.70
CA GLN A 126 1.35 1.20 10.39
C GLN A 126 1.73 2.28 9.38
N VAL A 127 2.37 1.87 8.27
CA VAL A 127 2.85 2.77 7.21
C VAL A 127 1.67 3.56 6.63
N GLU A 128 0.57 2.88 6.39
CA GLU A 128 -0.69 3.31 5.79
C GLU A 128 -1.63 4.06 6.76
N HIS A 129 -1.18 4.44 7.96
CA HIS A 129 -2.01 5.27 8.85
C HIS A 129 -2.48 6.60 8.24
N PRO A 130 -1.76 7.29 7.32
CA PRO A 130 -2.20 8.57 6.78
C PRO A 130 -3.56 8.53 6.08
N ILE A 131 -3.93 7.42 5.44
CA ILE A 131 -5.25 7.32 4.80
C ILE A 131 -6.38 7.32 5.82
N THR A 132 -6.18 6.78 7.02
CA THR A 132 -7.13 6.93 8.12
C THR A 132 -7.20 8.38 8.61
N GLU A 133 -6.05 9.04 8.80
CA GLU A 133 -6.00 10.42 9.31
C GLU A 133 -6.67 11.41 8.35
N MET A 134 -6.44 11.24 7.03
CA MET A 134 -6.86 12.21 6.02
C MET A 134 -8.37 12.42 5.94
N PHE A 135 -9.19 11.39 6.20
CA PHE A 135 -10.64 11.55 6.15
C PHE A 135 -11.30 11.65 7.54
N THR A 136 -10.66 11.10 8.59
CA THR A 136 -11.22 11.18 9.95
C THR A 136 -10.82 12.47 10.67
N GLY A 137 -9.68 13.06 10.31
CA GLY A 137 -9.10 14.20 11.02
C GLY A 137 -8.44 13.84 12.36
N VAL A 138 -8.35 12.56 12.69
CA VAL A 138 -7.65 12.08 13.90
C VAL A 138 -6.18 11.93 13.58
N ASP A 139 -5.32 12.64 14.29
CA ASP A 139 -3.85 12.54 14.18
C ASP A 139 -3.37 11.38 15.06
N LEU A 140 -3.14 10.21 14.43
CA LEU A 140 -2.88 8.96 15.13
C LEU A 140 -1.53 8.99 15.84
N ALA A 141 -0.51 9.58 15.23
CA ALA A 141 0.81 9.71 15.86
C ALA A 141 0.75 10.62 17.10
N LYS A 142 0.01 11.72 17.04
CA LYS A 142 -0.24 12.58 18.20
C LYS A 142 -1.03 11.84 19.28
N GLU A 143 -2.10 11.12 18.94
CA GLU A 143 -2.88 10.36 19.91
C GLU A 143 -2.02 9.31 20.63
N GLN A 144 -1.09 8.63 19.93
CA GLN A 144 -0.14 7.73 20.60
C GLN A 144 0.68 8.43 21.69
N ILE A 145 1.19 9.64 21.41
CA ILE A 145 1.97 10.43 22.37
C ILE A 145 1.11 10.86 23.56
N MET A 146 -0.13 11.30 23.30
CA MET A 146 -1.08 11.71 24.34
C MET A 146 -1.43 10.54 25.26
N ILE A 147 -1.81 9.39 24.68
CA ILE A 147 -2.11 8.16 25.43
C ILE A 147 -0.90 7.70 26.25
N ALA A 148 0.31 7.73 25.67
CA ALA A 148 1.54 7.37 26.38
C ALA A 148 1.76 8.27 27.61
N SER A 149 1.43 9.56 27.49
CA SER A 149 1.48 10.56 28.56
C SER A 149 0.40 10.39 29.62
N GLY A 150 -0.53 9.45 29.44
CA GLY A 150 -1.61 9.16 30.38
C GLY A 150 -2.89 9.96 30.15
N GLU A 151 -2.94 10.74 29.06
CA GLU A 151 -4.15 11.48 28.70
C GLU A 151 -5.23 10.51 28.18
N PRO A 152 -6.51 10.70 28.55
CA PRO A 152 -7.59 9.89 28.05
C PRO A 152 -7.93 10.22 26.60
N LEU A 153 -8.48 9.24 25.88
CA LEU A 153 -9.03 9.44 24.54
C LEU A 153 -10.27 10.32 24.61
N ASN A 154 -10.25 11.44 23.89
CA ASN A 154 -11.38 12.38 23.80
C ASN A 154 -12.41 12.01 22.72
N TYR A 155 -12.39 10.75 22.27
CA TYR A 155 -13.23 10.23 21.21
C TYR A 155 -14.06 9.06 21.70
N SER A 156 -15.32 9.02 21.27
CA SER A 156 -16.19 7.85 21.32
C SER A 156 -16.30 7.21 19.95
N GLN A 157 -16.82 5.98 19.90
CA GLN A 157 -17.05 5.29 18.62
C GLN A 157 -18.00 6.07 17.69
N ASN A 158 -18.94 6.86 18.26
CA ASN A 158 -19.92 7.64 17.52
C ASN A 158 -19.31 8.89 16.85
N ASP A 159 -18.13 9.33 17.29
CA ASP A 159 -17.44 10.47 16.69
C ASP A 159 -16.72 10.10 15.38
N MET A 160 -16.52 8.79 15.14
CA MET A 160 -15.84 8.27 13.96
C MET A 160 -16.77 8.32 12.75
N THR A 161 -16.72 9.43 12.01
CA THR A 161 -17.51 9.64 10.79
C THR A 161 -16.66 9.49 9.54
N ILE A 162 -17.16 8.74 8.55
CA ILE A 162 -16.49 8.57 7.26
C ILE A 162 -16.82 9.77 6.37
N ARG A 163 -15.79 10.55 6.01
CA ARG A 163 -15.90 11.75 5.17
C ARG A 163 -14.99 11.66 3.95
N GLY A 164 -15.48 10.95 2.95
CA GLY A 164 -14.80 10.79 1.67
C GLY A 164 -13.96 9.52 1.60
N TRP A 165 -12.88 9.60 0.83
CA TRP A 165 -12.05 8.45 0.48
C TRP A 165 -10.60 8.86 0.37
N ALA A 166 -9.69 8.07 0.92
CA ALA A 166 -8.26 8.28 0.81
C ALA A 166 -7.57 7.04 0.24
N ILE A 167 -6.57 7.25 -0.62
CA ILE A 167 -5.76 6.20 -1.25
C ILE A 167 -4.29 6.56 -1.03
N GLU A 168 -3.48 5.60 -0.58
CA GLU A 168 -2.03 5.70 -0.46
C GLU A 168 -1.35 4.85 -1.54
N CYS A 169 -0.31 5.39 -2.14
CA CYS A 169 0.64 4.63 -2.95
C CYS A 169 2.02 4.70 -2.30
N ARG A 170 2.63 3.53 -2.05
CA ARG A 170 4.03 3.44 -1.60
C ARG A 170 4.98 3.67 -2.77
N ILE A 171 5.61 4.83 -2.83
CA ILE A 171 6.56 5.17 -3.90
C ILE A 171 7.93 4.62 -3.51
N ASN A 172 8.36 3.57 -4.20
CA ASN A 172 9.60 2.86 -3.93
C ASN A 172 10.62 3.05 -5.05
N ALA A 173 11.90 3.00 -4.69
CA ALA A 173 13.02 2.90 -5.61
C ALA A 173 13.17 1.46 -6.10
N GLU A 174 12.27 1.03 -6.98
CA GLU A 174 12.19 -0.32 -7.53
C GLU A 174 11.89 -0.25 -9.02
N ASP A 175 12.33 -1.25 -9.79
CA ASP A 175 12.03 -1.37 -11.23
C ASP A 175 10.91 -2.39 -11.48
N PRO A 176 9.63 -1.98 -11.67
CA PRO A 176 8.52 -2.93 -11.84
C PRO A 176 8.65 -3.82 -13.09
N LEU A 177 9.41 -3.39 -14.10
CA LEU A 177 9.62 -4.16 -15.33
C LEU A 177 10.70 -5.23 -15.19
N ASN A 178 11.51 -5.14 -14.13
CA ASN A 178 12.54 -6.10 -13.79
C ASN A 178 12.26 -6.72 -12.41
N ASP A 179 11.05 -7.27 -12.25
CA ASP A 179 10.58 -7.93 -11.03
C ASP A 179 10.77 -7.09 -9.75
N PHE A 180 10.56 -5.77 -9.83
CA PHE A 180 10.69 -4.81 -8.74
C PHE A 180 12.03 -4.92 -8.00
N ILE A 181 13.11 -5.21 -8.73
CA ILE A 181 14.45 -5.18 -8.13
C ILE A 181 14.70 -3.77 -7.57
N PRO A 182 15.22 -3.65 -6.33
CA PRO A 182 15.57 -2.36 -5.76
C PRO A 182 16.57 -1.58 -6.64
N SER A 183 16.38 -0.26 -6.70
CA SER A 183 17.18 0.67 -7.50
C SER A 183 17.84 1.71 -6.58
N PRO A 184 18.83 1.31 -5.75
CA PRO A 184 19.61 2.25 -4.97
C PRO A 184 20.39 3.18 -5.90
N GLY A 185 20.64 4.42 -5.47
CA GLY A 185 21.31 5.40 -6.30
C GLY A 185 21.01 6.83 -5.91
N ARG A 186 21.60 7.78 -6.64
CA ARG A 186 21.41 9.21 -6.41
C ARG A 186 20.17 9.72 -7.12
N ILE A 187 19.27 10.35 -6.38
CA ILE A 187 18.18 11.14 -6.95
C ILE A 187 18.79 12.43 -7.52
N SER A 188 18.89 12.53 -8.84
CA SER A 188 19.44 13.70 -9.54
C SER A 188 18.42 14.82 -9.69
N ARG A 189 17.12 14.48 -9.65
CA ARG A 189 16.03 15.44 -9.64
C ARG A 189 14.83 14.94 -8.87
N TYR A 190 14.29 15.79 -8.00
CA TYR A 190 13.10 15.51 -7.20
C TYR A 190 12.11 16.67 -7.26
N ARG A 191 10.85 16.37 -7.54
CA ARG A 191 9.72 17.30 -7.39
C ARG A 191 8.47 16.50 -7.02
N SER A 192 8.04 16.63 -5.77
CA SER A 192 6.79 16.06 -5.28
C SER A 192 5.55 16.76 -5.87
N PRO A 193 4.42 16.05 -5.98
CA PRO A 193 3.13 16.66 -6.27
C PRO A 193 2.60 17.41 -5.04
N GLY A 194 1.57 18.24 -5.24
CA GLY A 194 0.90 18.96 -4.16
C GLY A 194 -0.54 19.34 -4.53
N GLY A 195 -1.07 20.39 -3.91
CA GLY A 195 -2.43 20.87 -4.18
C GLY A 195 -3.53 20.18 -3.36
N PRO A 196 -4.81 20.57 -3.56
CA PRO A 196 -5.90 20.12 -2.71
C PRO A 196 -6.03 18.59 -2.65
N GLY A 197 -6.16 18.07 -1.42
CA GLY A 197 -6.33 16.64 -1.15
C GLY A 197 -5.10 15.78 -1.40
N ILE A 198 -3.91 16.36 -1.61
CA ILE A 198 -2.66 15.60 -1.73
C ILE A 198 -1.81 15.78 -0.48
N ARG A 199 -1.39 14.66 0.11
CA ARG A 199 -0.41 14.60 1.20
C ARG A 199 0.77 13.75 0.75
N VAL A 200 1.98 14.19 1.10
CA VAL A 200 3.23 13.48 0.80
C VAL A 200 4.05 13.40 2.07
N ASP A 201 4.32 12.17 2.50
CA ASP A 201 5.21 11.88 3.63
C ASP A 201 6.50 11.32 3.02
N SER A 202 7.58 12.10 3.00
CA SER A 202 8.85 11.72 2.36
C SER A 202 10.06 11.93 3.26
N GLY A 203 11.05 11.03 3.17
CA GLY A 203 12.35 11.16 3.82
C GLY A 203 13.49 11.59 2.89
N VAL A 204 13.20 11.84 1.61
CA VAL A 204 14.21 12.13 0.57
C VAL A 204 14.20 13.59 0.14
N TYR A 205 15.25 14.01 -0.55
CA TYR A 205 15.38 15.35 -1.14
C TYR A 205 16.21 15.30 -2.42
N ASN A 206 16.24 16.41 -3.17
CA ASN A 206 17.05 16.49 -4.38
C ASN A 206 18.54 16.27 -4.08
N GLY A 207 19.17 15.31 -4.74
CA GLY A 207 20.56 14.91 -4.49
C GLY A 207 20.74 13.80 -3.46
N TYR A 208 19.68 13.35 -2.78
CA TYR A 208 19.71 12.23 -1.82
C TYR A 208 20.23 10.94 -2.48
N VAL A 209 20.99 10.14 -1.73
CA VAL A 209 21.51 8.84 -2.19
C VAL A 209 20.75 7.75 -1.43
N ILE A 210 19.95 6.98 -2.16
CA ILE A 210 19.23 5.83 -1.62
C ILE A 210 20.24 4.70 -1.39
N PRO A 211 20.48 4.29 -0.13
CA PRO A 211 21.41 3.22 0.18
C PRO A 211 20.81 1.85 -0.17
N PRO A 212 21.65 0.82 -0.42
CA PRO A 212 21.18 -0.54 -0.71
C PRO A 212 20.78 -1.34 0.53
N PHE A 213 20.93 -0.78 1.73
CA PHE A 213 20.84 -1.53 3.00
C PHE A 213 19.47 -1.43 3.70
N TYR A 214 18.60 -0.52 3.26
CA TYR A 214 17.29 -0.28 3.87
C TYR A 214 16.16 -0.55 2.88
N ASP A 215 14.92 -0.41 3.35
CA ASP A 215 13.73 -0.44 2.52
C ASP A 215 13.83 0.59 1.37
N SER A 216 13.25 0.24 0.22
CA SER A 216 13.29 1.02 -1.02
C SER A 216 12.34 2.24 -0.98
N LEU A 217 11.55 2.43 0.07
CA LEU A 217 10.57 3.50 0.20
C LEU A 217 11.19 4.90 0.08
N ILE A 218 10.71 5.65 -0.91
CA ILE A 218 11.04 7.06 -1.16
C ILE A 218 10.06 7.97 -0.42
N SER A 219 8.76 7.68 -0.58
CA SER A 219 7.68 8.47 0.01
C SER A 219 6.36 7.72 0.00
N LYS A 220 5.45 8.13 0.88
CA LYS A 220 4.03 7.77 0.81
C LYS A 220 3.28 8.90 0.11
N LEU A 221 2.59 8.59 -0.98
CA LEU A 221 1.75 9.56 -1.69
C LEU A 221 0.30 9.25 -1.37
N VAL A 222 -0.41 10.20 -0.78
CA VAL A 222 -1.81 10.05 -0.37
C VAL A 222 -2.69 11.02 -1.13
N ALA A 223 -3.80 10.53 -1.68
CA ALA A 223 -4.84 11.33 -2.30
C ALA A 223 -6.16 11.13 -1.57
N HIS A 224 -6.77 12.21 -1.12
CA HIS A 224 -8.11 12.25 -0.52
C HIS A 224 -9.09 12.93 -1.46
N GLY A 225 -10.33 12.43 -1.53
CA GLY A 225 -11.43 12.99 -2.30
C GLY A 225 -12.77 12.81 -1.56
N LYS A 226 -13.83 13.47 -2.05
CA LYS A 226 -15.19 13.32 -1.46
C LYS A 226 -15.78 11.92 -1.66
N ASP A 227 -15.25 11.19 -2.64
CA ASP A 227 -15.60 9.83 -2.99
C ASP A 227 -14.38 9.15 -3.62
N ARG A 228 -14.48 7.83 -3.83
CA ARG A 228 -13.40 7.01 -4.39
C ARG A 228 -12.99 7.46 -5.79
N THR A 229 -13.94 7.88 -6.62
CA THR A 229 -13.67 8.35 -7.98
C THR A 229 -12.80 9.60 -7.98
N GLU A 230 -13.12 10.55 -7.10
CA GLU A 230 -12.32 11.77 -6.95
C GLU A 230 -10.94 11.48 -6.37
N ALA A 231 -10.83 10.58 -5.38
CA ALA A 231 -9.54 10.18 -4.80
C ALA A 231 -8.63 9.55 -5.88
N ILE A 232 -9.17 8.65 -6.71
CA ILE A 232 -8.45 8.05 -7.84
C ILE A 232 -8.02 9.14 -8.84
N ALA A 233 -8.93 10.04 -9.24
CA ALA A 233 -8.60 11.10 -10.20
C ALA A 233 -7.49 12.05 -9.67
N ARG A 234 -7.53 12.37 -8.37
CA ARG A 234 -6.48 13.16 -7.71
C ARG A 234 -5.15 12.40 -7.66
N MET A 235 -5.19 11.09 -7.38
CA MET A 235 -4.01 10.23 -7.40
C MET A 235 -3.39 10.13 -8.79
N GLU A 236 -4.20 9.91 -9.84
CA GLU A 236 -3.74 9.85 -11.24
C GLU A 236 -2.98 11.12 -11.63
N ARG A 237 -3.53 12.28 -11.27
CA ARG A 237 -2.89 13.58 -11.50
C ARG A 237 -1.62 13.73 -10.67
N ALA A 238 -1.63 13.38 -9.39
CA ALA A 238 -0.45 13.48 -8.52
C ALA A 238 0.70 12.59 -9.00
N LEU A 239 0.41 11.35 -9.40
CA LEU A 239 1.38 10.42 -9.99
C LEU A 239 1.97 10.94 -11.32
N PHE A 240 1.17 11.65 -12.12
CA PHE A 240 1.67 12.29 -13.34
C PHE A 240 2.61 13.47 -13.04
N GLU A 241 2.32 14.23 -11.99
CA GLU A 241 3.13 15.38 -11.58
C GLU A 241 4.41 15.02 -10.81
N TYR A 242 4.49 13.80 -10.26
CA TYR A 242 5.61 13.34 -9.46
C TYR A 242 6.85 13.06 -10.31
N ILE A 243 7.91 13.84 -10.10
CA ILE A 243 9.18 13.70 -10.82
C ILE A 243 10.25 13.19 -9.87
N ILE A 244 10.79 12.02 -10.19
CA ILE A 244 11.94 11.41 -9.54
C ILE A 244 12.87 10.94 -10.67
N VAL A 245 14.09 11.48 -10.72
CA VAL A 245 15.09 11.15 -11.75
C VAL A 245 16.37 10.66 -11.08
N GLY A 246 17.05 9.70 -11.69
CA GLY A 246 18.33 9.14 -11.23
C GLY A 246 18.24 7.72 -10.68
N VAL A 247 17.02 7.25 -10.37
CA VAL A 247 16.72 5.87 -9.95
C VAL A 247 15.46 5.38 -10.66
N HIS A 248 15.26 4.06 -10.75
CA HIS A 248 13.98 3.50 -11.13
C HIS A 248 13.00 3.59 -9.95
N THR A 249 11.71 3.68 -10.25
CA THR A 249 10.63 3.80 -9.28
C THR A 249 9.41 2.99 -9.70
N ASN A 250 8.56 2.64 -8.74
CA ASN A 250 7.28 1.99 -9.02
C ASN A 250 6.14 2.94 -9.46
N LEU A 251 6.42 4.21 -9.81
CA LEU A 251 5.40 5.18 -10.22
C LEU A 251 4.52 4.72 -11.40
N VAL A 252 5.14 4.08 -12.41
CA VAL A 252 4.42 3.55 -13.58
C VAL A 252 3.49 2.38 -13.23
N PHE A 253 3.83 1.61 -12.19
CA PHE A 253 2.95 0.57 -11.65
C PHE A 253 1.70 1.18 -11.04
N HIS A 254 1.85 2.20 -10.18
CA HIS A 254 0.69 2.87 -9.57
C HIS A 254 -0.23 3.47 -10.63
N LYS A 255 0.34 4.10 -11.67
CA LYS A 255 -0.45 4.62 -12.80
C LYS A 255 -1.22 3.52 -13.54
N ALA A 256 -0.62 2.35 -13.76
CA ALA A 256 -1.29 1.22 -14.39
C ALA A 256 -2.46 0.69 -13.55
N VAL A 257 -2.30 0.62 -12.22
CA VAL A 257 -3.38 0.21 -11.30
C VAL A 257 -4.51 1.22 -11.28
N MET A 258 -4.24 2.53 -11.17
CA MET A 258 -5.28 3.58 -11.14
C MET A 258 -6.15 3.63 -12.41
N ARG A 259 -5.59 3.24 -13.56
CA ARG A 259 -6.30 3.14 -14.85
C ARG A 259 -7.08 1.84 -15.02
N ASN A 260 -6.83 0.83 -14.19
CA ASN A 260 -7.46 -0.48 -14.32
C ASN A 260 -8.95 -0.41 -13.93
N SER A 261 -9.84 -0.90 -14.80
CA SER A 261 -11.29 -0.86 -14.57
C SER A 261 -11.73 -1.62 -13.32
N ARG A 262 -11.12 -2.77 -13.04
CA ARG A 262 -11.43 -3.63 -11.90
C ARG A 262 -10.93 -3.01 -10.57
N PHE A 263 -9.78 -2.33 -10.60
CA PHE A 263 -9.38 -1.47 -9.47
C PHE A 263 -10.40 -0.35 -9.25
N ARG A 264 -10.82 0.35 -10.31
CA ARG A 264 -11.77 1.48 -10.23
C ARG A 264 -13.18 1.08 -9.77
N SER A 265 -13.63 -0.14 -10.05
CA SER A 265 -14.89 -0.67 -9.51
C SER A 265 -14.79 -1.14 -8.06
N GLY A 266 -13.58 -1.25 -7.51
CA GLY A 266 -13.34 -1.76 -6.16
C GLY A 266 -13.39 -3.29 -6.07
N ASP A 267 -13.44 -3.99 -7.20
CA ASP A 267 -13.37 -5.45 -7.29
C ASP A 267 -11.92 -5.92 -7.22
N ILE A 268 -11.35 -5.92 -6.02
CA ILE A 268 -9.94 -6.23 -5.80
C ILE A 268 -9.77 -7.39 -4.82
N ASN A 269 -8.64 -8.06 -4.90
CA ASN A 269 -8.24 -9.15 -4.02
C ASN A 269 -6.70 -9.20 -3.96
N THR A 270 -6.15 -10.06 -3.11
CA THR A 270 -4.69 -10.20 -2.94
C THR A 270 -3.93 -10.74 -4.16
N ASN A 271 -4.65 -11.28 -5.15
CA ASN A 271 -4.10 -11.82 -6.40
C ASN A 271 -4.22 -10.83 -7.57
N PHE A 272 -4.80 -9.64 -7.34
CA PHE A 272 -5.16 -8.67 -8.35
C PHE A 272 -4.03 -8.39 -9.37
N ILE A 273 -2.80 -8.15 -8.89
CA ILE A 273 -1.65 -7.83 -9.76
C ILE A 273 -1.42 -8.92 -10.81
N LYS A 274 -1.57 -10.18 -10.42
CA LYS A 274 -1.40 -11.35 -11.28
C LYS A 274 -2.60 -11.54 -12.21
N GLU A 275 -3.81 -11.51 -11.66
CA GLU A 275 -5.06 -11.72 -12.41
C GLU A 275 -5.26 -10.67 -13.51
N GLU A 276 -4.92 -9.41 -13.21
CA GLU A 276 -5.09 -8.28 -14.14
C GLU A 276 -3.90 -8.05 -15.07
N ASN A 277 -2.88 -8.92 -15.03
CA ASN A 277 -1.63 -8.81 -15.77
C ASN A 277 -1.03 -7.39 -15.69
N ILE A 278 -1.01 -6.80 -14.49
CA ILE A 278 -0.64 -5.39 -14.31
C ILE A 278 0.75 -5.08 -14.86
N LEU A 279 1.70 -6.02 -14.79
CA LEU A 279 3.06 -5.80 -15.29
C LEU A 279 3.14 -5.62 -16.81
N GLU A 280 2.22 -6.20 -17.58
CA GLU A 280 2.14 -5.92 -19.01
C GLU A 280 1.58 -4.50 -19.24
N LYS A 281 0.56 -4.11 -18.48
CA LYS A 281 0.00 -2.73 -18.51
C LYS A 281 1.04 -1.69 -18.09
N VAL A 282 1.99 -2.02 -17.22
CA VAL A 282 3.12 -1.14 -16.86
C VAL A 282 3.94 -0.77 -18.10
N LYS A 283 4.21 -1.73 -19.00
CA LYS A 283 4.99 -1.48 -20.23
C LYS A 283 4.27 -0.49 -21.14
N GLU A 284 2.96 -0.65 -21.27
CA GLU A 284 2.10 0.26 -22.06
C GLU A 284 2.11 1.67 -21.47
N VAL A 285 1.89 1.80 -20.17
CA VAL A 285 1.90 3.09 -19.45
C VAL A 285 3.27 3.77 -19.54
N ALA A 286 4.37 3.02 -19.37
CA ALA A 286 5.72 3.56 -19.49
C ALA A 286 5.97 4.08 -20.92
N LYS A 287 5.56 3.35 -21.95
CA LYS A 287 5.66 3.80 -23.34
C LYS A 287 4.83 5.07 -23.58
N GLU A 288 3.58 5.10 -23.12
CA GLU A 288 2.72 6.27 -23.27
C GLU A 288 3.28 7.52 -22.58
N ASP A 289 3.76 7.38 -21.34
CA ASP A 289 4.28 8.52 -20.58
C ASP A 289 5.56 9.06 -21.23
N TYR A 290 6.40 8.19 -21.80
CA TYR A 290 7.58 8.59 -22.57
C TYR A 290 7.19 9.39 -23.82
N GLU A 291 6.24 8.90 -24.62
CA GLU A 291 5.77 9.57 -25.83
C GLU A 291 5.05 10.89 -25.52
N LYS A 292 4.20 10.92 -24.48
CA LYS A 292 3.56 12.15 -23.99
C LYS A 292 4.60 13.18 -23.55
N GLY A 293 5.63 12.76 -22.82
CA GLY A 293 6.72 13.64 -22.43
C GLY A 293 7.47 14.23 -23.63
N LYS A 294 7.79 13.41 -24.64
CA LYS A 294 8.43 13.89 -25.88
C LYS A 294 7.56 14.89 -26.64
N SER A 295 6.29 14.55 -26.86
CA SER A 295 5.34 15.39 -27.58
C SER A 295 5.16 16.74 -26.90
N LEU A 296 5.00 16.72 -25.56
CA LEU A 296 4.82 17.94 -24.77
C LEU A 296 6.09 18.81 -24.74
N ALA A 297 7.29 18.21 -24.73
CA ALA A 297 8.56 18.94 -24.83
C ALA A 297 8.74 19.58 -26.21
N SER A 298 8.27 18.91 -27.26
CA SER A 298 8.28 19.44 -28.63
C SER A 298 7.30 20.62 -28.78
N ALA A 299 6.08 20.48 -28.25
CA ALA A 299 5.02 21.48 -28.40
C ALA A 299 5.25 22.77 -27.58
N LEU A 300 5.89 22.67 -26.41
CA LEU A 300 6.15 23.81 -25.52
C LEU A 300 7.56 24.41 -25.68
N GLY A 301 8.34 23.93 -26.65
CA GLY A 301 9.77 24.19 -26.74
C GLY A 301 10.56 23.41 -25.68
N ALA A 302 11.80 23.04 -26.02
CA ALA A 302 12.68 22.17 -25.22
C ALA A 302 12.98 22.69 -23.78
N ASP A 303 12.60 23.91 -23.45
CA ASP A 303 12.98 24.61 -22.21
C ASP A 303 12.02 24.39 -21.03
N THR A 304 10.95 23.62 -21.21
CA THR A 304 10.11 23.23 -20.07
C THR A 304 10.80 22.13 -19.26
N ARG A 305 11.69 22.55 -18.34
CA ARG A 305 12.47 21.66 -17.47
C ARG A 305 11.66 20.56 -16.77
N LYS A 306 10.35 20.77 -16.52
CA LYS A 306 9.44 19.78 -15.93
C LYS A 306 9.23 18.59 -16.88
N ILE A 307 9.04 18.86 -18.16
CA ILE A 307 8.65 17.87 -19.18
C ILE A 307 9.86 17.03 -19.59
N ALA A 308 11.02 17.67 -19.79
CA ALA A 308 12.28 16.98 -19.99
C ALA A 308 12.61 16.02 -18.81
N ALA A 309 12.26 16.40 -17.58
CA ALA A 309 12.47 15.55 -16.42
C ALA A 309 11.50 14.36 -16.35
N ILE A 310 10.23 14.54 -16.75
CA ILE A 310 9.26 13.44 -16.85
C ILE A 310 9.74 12.45 -17.93
N SER A 311 10.11 12.93 -19.12
CA SER A 311 10.67 12.08 -20.18
C SER A 311 11.95 11.37 -19.74
N ALA A 312 12.82 12.02 -18.98
CA ALA A 312 14.04 11.40 -18.45
C ALA A 312 13.73 10.32 -17.40
N ALA A 313 12.79 10.58 -16.48
CA ALA A 313 12.36 9.62 -15.45
C ALA A 313 11.77 8.34 -16.05
N VAL A 314 11.04 8.45 -17.17
CA VAL A 314 10.44 7.30 -17.85
C VAL A 314 11.39 6.68 -18.88
N GLY A 315 12.28 7.47 -19.46
CA GLY A 315 13.28 7.01 -20.42
C GLY A 315 14.21 5.94 -19.85
N THR A 316 14.49 5.98 -18.54
CA THR A 316 15.31 4.96 -17.86
C THR A 316 14.73 3.55 -18.03
N TYR A 317 13.40 3.37 -17.99
CA TYR A 317 12.76 2.07 -18.22
C TYR A 317 12.85 1.61 -19.69
N MET A 318 12.91 2.55 -20.63
CA MET A 318 12.91 2.24 -22.06
C MET A 318 14.31 1.94 -22.63
N THR A 319 15.36 2.39 -21.95
CA THR A 319 16.76 2.28 -22.42
C THR A 319 17.49 1.01 -21.97
N GLN A 320 16.84 0.06 -21.29
CA GLN A 320 17.52 -1.20 -20.95
C GLN A 320 17.83 -1.99 -22.23
N PRO A 321 19.11 -2.40 -22.45
CA PRO A 321 19.43 -3.34 -23.51
C PRO A 321 18.74 -4.65 -23.20
N LYS A 322 18.22 -5.33 -24.23
CA LYS A 322 17.82 -6.74 -24.15
C LYS A 322 18.94 -7.47 -23.41
N ALA A 323 18.65 -8.04 -22.24
CA ALA A 323 19.58 -8.93 -21.57
C ALA A 323 19.89 -10.04 -22.58
N ASN A 324 21.08 -9.97 -23.18
CA ASN A 324 21.58 -11.02 -24.05
C ASN A 324 21.66 -12.26 -23.19
N GLY A 325 20.83 -13.25 -23.52
CA GLY A 325 20.96 -14.59 -22.97
C GLY A 325 22.39 -15.08 -23.16
N ARG A 326 23.06 -15.36 -22.05
CA ARG A 326 24.18 -16.29 -22.00
C ARG A 326 23.97 -17.16 -20.76
N VAL A 327 23.46 -18.36 -21.03
CA VAL A 327 23.78 -19.58 -20.28
C VAL A 327 25.19 -19.97 -20.65
#